data_AF-A0ABD0QHY9-F1
#
_entry.id   AF-A0ABD0QHY9-F1
#
_cell.length_a   1.000
_cell.length_b   1.000
_cell.length_c   1.000
_cell.angle_alpha   90.00
_cell.angle_beta   90.00
_cell.angle_gamma   90.00
#
_symmetry.space_group_name_H-M   'P 1'
#
loop_
_entity.id
_entity.type
_entity.pdbx_description
1 polymer ?
#
loop_
_entity_poly.entity_id
_entity_poly.type
_entity_poly.pdbx_seq_one_letter_code
_entity_poly.pdbx_strand_id
1 'polypeptide(L)'
;VRLSLLQLKGLEDGYDGEIEFPSGSFTINPFGFLLFQMGGDLEDLEAVLNKSSQSRTVGSGSCSALIKFLPDHKDLLVSHDTWNTYQSMLRILKRYSFSYRTSPT
;
A
#
# COMPACT_ATOMS: atom_id res chain seq x y z
N VAL A 1 -9.18 -9.61 5.50
CA VAL A 1 -9.67 -8.21 5.62
C VAL A 1 -9.48 -7.66 7.03
N ARG A 2 -10.16 -8.20 8.07
CA ARG A 2 -10.07 -7.65 9.45
C ARG A 2 -8.63 -7.46 9.95
N LEU A 3 -7.75 -8.45 9.78
CA LEU A 3 -6.35 -8.35 10.20
C LEU A 3 -5.59 -7.19 9.53
N SER A 4 -5.82 -6.94 8.24
CA SER A 4 -5.20 -5.82 7.52
C SER A 4 -5.67 -4.46 8.06
N LEU A 5 -6.97 -4.35 8.37
CA LEU A 5 -7.54 -3.13 8.96
C LEU A 5 -7.08 -2.93 10.41
N LEU A 6 -6.91 -4.01 11.18
CA LEU A 6 -6.31 -3.95 12.52
C LEU A 6 -4.85 -3.48 12.49
N GLN A 7 -4.08 -3.93 11.48
CA GLN A 7 -2.71 -3.45 11.30
C GLN A 7 -2.67 -1.95 11.00
N LEU A 8 -3.61 -1.44 10.19
CA LEU A 8 -3.75 -0.02 9.93
C LEU A 8 -4.14 0.76 11.21
N LYS A 9 -5.15 0.29 11.95
CA LYS A 9 -5.58 0.88 13.22
C LYS A 9 -4.43 0.94 14.23
N GLY A 10 -3.73 -0.18 14.43
CA GLY A 10 -2.59 -0.23 15.35
C GLY A 10 -1.41 0.66 14.94
N LEU A 11 -1.23 0.92 13.62
CA LEU A 11 -0.23 1.85 13.13
C LEU A 11 -0.60 3.31 13.44
N GLU A 12 -1.87 3.68 13.25
CA GLU A 12 -2.40 5.01 13.58
C GLU A 12 -2.36 5.26 15.09
N ASP A 13 -2.88 4.32 15.89
CA ASP A 13 -2.85 4.35 17.36
C ASP A 13 -1.44 4.47 17.94
N GLY A 14 -0.51 3.68 17.39
CA GLY A 14 0.89 3.72 17.81
C GLY A 14 1.60 5.02 17.46
N TYR A 15 1.15 5.71 16.41
CA TYR A 15 1.65 7.05 16.06
C TYR A 15 1.07 8.13 16.97
N ASP A 16 -0.24 8.05 17.26
CA ASP A 16 -0.95 9.01 18.11
C ASP A 16 -0.65 8.84 19.60
N GLY A 17 -0.08 7.70 20.00
CA GLY A 17 0.27 7.38 21.38
C GLY A 17 -0.90 6.81 22.20
N GLU A 18 -2.02 6.50 21.55
CA GLU A 18 -3.27 6.04 22.17
C GLU A 18 -3.58 4.62 21.70
N ILE A 19 -3.09 3.61 22.42
CA ILE A 19 -3.20 2.21 22.01
C ILE A 19 -4.50 1.58 22.53
N GLU A 20 -5.43 1.26 21.64
CA GLU A 20 -6.65 0.52 21.96
C GLU A 20 -6.83 -0.67 21.02
N PHE A 21 -6.90 -1.89 21.57
CA PHE A 21 -7.14 -3.10 20.76
C PHE A 21 -8.64 -3.42 20.68
N PRO A 22 -9.28 -3.29 19.51
CA PRO A 22 -10.72 -3.50 19.40
C PRO A 22 -11.08 -5.00 19.37
N SER A 23 -11.91 -5.41 20.33
CA SER A 23 -12.48 -6.78 20.39
C SER A 23 -13.57 -7.02 19.35
N GLY A 24 -14.28 -5.96 18.93
CA GLY A 24 -15.40 -6.01 17.98
C GLY A 24 -15.17 -5.19 16.71
N SER A 25 -16.21 -4.46 16.31
CA SER A 25 -16.15 -3.45 15.25
C SER A 25 -15.30 -2.25 15.69
N PHE A 26 -14.65 -1.61 14.73
CA PHE A 26 -13.88 -0.39 14.95
C PHE A 26 -14.01 0.54 13.75
N THR A 27 -13.72 1.81 13.97
CA THR A 27 -13.73 2.85 12.93
C THR A 27 -12.30 3.11 12.46
N ILE A 28 -12.15 3.41 11.18
CA ILE A 28 -10.91 3.92 10.59
C ILE A 28 -11.15 5.37 10.19
N ASN A 29 -10.22 6.26 10.51
CA ASN A 29 -10.28 7.64 10.04
C ASN A 29 -10.09 7.67 8.51
N PRO A 30 -11.08 8.12 7.71
CA PRO A 30 -10.97 8.12 6.24
C PRO A 30 -9.81 8.96 5.71
N PHE A 31 -9.43 10.02 6.43
CA PHE A 31 -8.35 10.93 6.05
C PHE A 31 -7.11 10.81 6.95
N GLY A 32 -7.08 9.77 7.79
CA GLY A 32 -5.93 9.43 8.60
C GLY A 32 -4.93 8.59 7.81
N PHE A 33 -4.37 7.56 8.44
CA PHE A 33 -3.33 6.73 7.82
C PHE A 33 -3.84 5.89 6.65
N LEU A 34 -5.16 5.76 6.49
CA LEU A 34 -5.79 5.18 5.31
C LEU A 34 -5.35 5.91 4.02
N LEU A 35 -5.18 7.23 4.07
CA LEU A 35 -4.78 8.03 2.92
C LEU A 35 -3.40 7.62 2.38
N PHE A 36 -2.47 7.20 3.26
CA PHE A 36 -1.17 6.67 2.85
C PHE A 36 -1.27 5.32 2.12
N GLN A 37 -2.33 4.55 2.37
CA GLN A 37 -2.53 3.24 1.74
C GLN A 37 -3.26 3.37 0.40
N MET A 38 -4.13 4.39 0.29
CA MET A 38 -4.99 4.62 -0.87
C MET A 38 -4.35 5.45 -1.99
N GLY A 39 -3.04 5.70 -1.95
CA GLY A 39 -2.38 6.59 -2.91
C GLY A 39 -2.66 6.23 -4.38
N GLY A 40 -2.63 4.94 -4.73
CA GLY A 40 -3.00 4.48 -6.06
C GLY A 40 -4.50 4.53 -6.34
N ASP A 41 -5.34 4.10 -5.39
CA ASP A 41 -6.81 4.14 -5.53
C ASP A 41 -7.35 5.56 -5.76
N LEU A 42 -6.69 6.57 -5.17
CA LEU A 42 -7.07 7.96 -5.34
C LEU A 42 -6.93 8.44 -6.79
N GLU A 43 -6.00 7.91 -7.57
CA GLU A 43 -5.83 8.31 -8.97
C GLU A 43 -7.10 8.03 -9.80
N ASP A 44 -7.73 6.88 -9.57
CA ASP A 44 -8.97 6.49 -10.22
C ASP A 44 -10.20 7.11 -9.55
N LEU A 45 -10.25 7.15 -8.21
CA LEU A 45 -11.37 7.73 -7.46
C LEU A 45 -11.54 9.22 -7.78
N GLU A 46 -10.46 9.97 -7.96
CA GLU A 46 -10.51 11.38 -8.35
C GLU A 46 -11.22 11.58 -9.69
N ALA A 47 -11.01 10.67 -10.64
CA ALA A 47 -11.69 10.71 -11.93
C ALA A 47 -13.19 10.38 -11.78
N VAL A 48 -13.52 9.32 -11.04
CA VAL A 48 -14.91 8.88 -10.83
C VAL A 48 -15.73 9.90 -10.03
N LEU A 49 -15.10 10.60 -9.10
CA LEU A 49 -15.73 11.63 -8.26
C LEU A 49 -15.72 13.04 -8.89
N ASN A 50 -15.40 13.15 -10.19
CA ASN A 50 -15.41 14.40 -10.95
C ASN A 50 -14.53 15.51 -10.36
N LYS A 51 -13.35 15.17 -9.84
CA LYS A 51 -12.39 16.17 -9.37
C LYS A 51 -11.89 17.02 -10.54
N SER A 52 -11.97 18.35 -10.40
CA SER A 52 -11.61 19.30 -11.46
C SER A 52 -10.11 19.30 -11.82
N SER A 53 -9.24 18.97 -10.87
CA SER A 53 -7.79 18.84 -11.06
C SER A 53 -7.32 17.50 -10.52
N GLN A 54 -7.02 16.59 -11.45
CA GLN A 54 -6.53 15.25 -11.11
C GLN A 54 -5.06 15.31 -10.73
N SER A 55 -4.71 14.68 -9.60
CA SER A 55 -3.33 14.55 -9.16
C SER A 55 -2.65 13.41 -9.93
N ARG A 56 -2.32 13.64 -11.21
CA ARG A 56 -1.60 12.65 -12.02
C ARG A 56 -0.09 12.82 -11.91
N THR A 57 0.62 11.72 -11.70
CA THR A 57 2.07 11.66 -11.93
C THR A 57 2.37 12.03 -13.39
N VAL A 58 3.40 12.85 -13.61
CA VAL A 58 3.85 13.22 -14.96
C VAL A 58 4.35 11.97 -15.69
N GLY A 59 3.79 11.66 -16.87
CA GLY A 59 4.10 10.45 -17.66
C GLY A 59 2.85 9.59 -17.92
N SER A 60 3.05 8.33 -18.32
CA SER A 60 1.93 7.39 -18.52
C SER A 60 1.30 6.87 -17.22
N GLY A 61 1.87 7.22 -16.06
CA GLY A 61 1.46 6.64 -14.77
C GLY A 61 1.80 5.16 -14.62
N SER A 62 2.74 4.63 -15.42
CA SER A 62 3.06 3.19 -15.43
C SER A 62 4.45 2.93 -14.86
N CYS A 63 4.59 1.88 -14.05
CA CYS A 63 5.89 1.35 -13.63
C CYS A 63 6.52 0.48 -14.74
N SER A 64 7.81 0.18 -14.63
CA SER A 64 8.51 -0.74 -15.53
C SER A 64 8.81 -2.07 -14.83
N ALA A 65 8.70 -3.20 -15.55
CA ALA A 65 9.02 -4.53 -15.02
C ALA A 65 9.70 -5.41 -16.08
N LEU A 66 10.54 -6.35 -15.63
CA LEU A 66 11.20 -7.32 -16.50
C LEU A 66 11.20 -8.70 -15.86
N ILE A 67 10.76 -9.70 -16.63
CA ILE A 67 10.88 -11.12 -16.29
C ILE A 67 11.77 -11.76 -17.35
N LYS A 68 12.90 -12.32 -16.94
CA LYS A 68 13.93 -12.83 -17.85
C LYS A 68 14.43 -14.21 -17.43
N PHE A 69 14.16 -15.20 -18.28
CA PHE A 69 14.89 -16.47 -18.24
C PHE A 69 16.31 -16.27 -18.75
N LEU A 70 17.27 -16.82 -18.01
CA LEU A 70 18.65 -16.92 -18.47
C LEU A 70 18.78 -18.02 -19.54
N PRO A 71 19.84 -17.98 -20.38
CA PRO A 71 20.11 -19.03 -21.34
C PRO A 71 20.08 -20.41 -20.70
N ASP A 72 19.53 -21.38 -21.43
CA ASP A 72 19.33 -22.77 -20.98
C ASP A 72 18.44 -22.92 -19.72
N HIS A 73 17.59 -21.93 -19.41
CA HIS A 73 16.70 -21.92 -18.24
C HIS A 73 17.42 -22.07 -16.89
N LYS A 74 18.68 -21.62 -16.81
CA LYS A 74 19.50 -21.74 -15.60
C LYS A 74 18.94 -20.94 -14.42
N ASP A 75 18.22 -19.86 -14.70
CA ASP A 75 17.62 -19.00 -13.68
C ASP A 75 16.47 -18.18 -14.26
N LEU A 76 15.67 -17.62 -13.36
CA LEU A 76 14.60 -16.67 -13.61
C LEU A 76 14.86 -15.37 -12.85
N LEU A 77 15.23 -14.32 -13.58
CA LEU A 77 15.38 -12.98 -13.02
C LEU A 77 14.04 -12.23 -13.11
N VAL A 78 13.68 -11.55 -12.02
CA VAL A 78 12.49 -10.70 -11.93
C VAL A 78 12.89 -9.36 -11.36
N SER A 79 12.56 -8.27 -12.06
CA SER A 79 12.82 -6.91 -11.60
C SER A 79 11.62 -5.99 -11.83
N HIS A 80 11.56 -4.93 -11.02
CA HIS A 80 10.53 -3.89 -11.06
C HIS A 80 11.16 -2.54 -10.74
N ASP A 81 10.77 -1.51 -11.47
CA ASP A 81 11.15 -0.12 -11.30
C ASP A 81 9.89 0.73 -11.14
N THR A 82 9.67 1.23 -9.93
CA THR A 82 8.48 2.01 -9.59
C THR A 82 8.66 3.45 -10.08
N TRP A 83 7.74 3.92 -10.91
CA TRP A 83 7.64 5.33 -11.29
C TRP A 83 6.72 6.03 -10.30
N ASN A 84 7.22 7.06 -9.64
CA ASN A 84 6.44 7.86 -8.70
C ASN A 84 7.05 9.27 -8.61
N THR A 85 6.36 10.17 -7.94
CA THR A 85 6.83 11.53 -7.66
C THR A 85 8.10 11.53 -6.81
N TYR A 86 8.99 12.51 -7.03
CA TYR A 86 10.25 12.59 -6.28
C TYR A 86 10.05 12.77 -4.76
N GLN A 87 8.96 13.40 -4.34
CA GLN A 87 8.63 13.53 -2.91
C GLN A 87 8.31 12.18 -2.23
N SER A 88 8.07 11.11 -2.98
CA SER A 88 7.81 9.76 -2.45
C SER A 88 9.09 8.97 -2.13
N MET A 89 10.29 9.55 -2.28
CA MET A 89 11.57 8.84 -2.18
C MET A 89 12.05 8.51 -0.75
N LEU A 90 11.23 8.69 0.28
CA LEU A 90 11.50 8.06 1.58
C LEU A 90 11.17 6.56 1.51
N ARG A 91 12.20 5.72 1.47
CA ARG A 91 12.07 4.27 1.22
C ARG A 91 12.35 3.45 2.46
N ILE A 92 11.54 2.42 2.68
CA ILE A 92 11.73 1.42 3.74
C ILE A 92 11.60 0.02 3.10
N LEU A 93 12.66 -0.78 3.16
CA LEU A 93 12.59 -2.20 2.82
C LEU A 93 12.04 -2.97 4.03
N LYS A 94 10.87 -3.59 3.88
CA LYS A 94 10.16 -4.25 4.99
C LYS A 94 10.18 -5.77 4.84
N ARG A 95 10.53 -6.48 5.93
CA ARG A 95 10.37 -7.93 6.07
C ARG A 95 9.35 -8.19 7.17
N TYR A 96 8.25 -8.84 6.83
CA TYR A 96 7.23 -9.25 7.80
C TYR A 96 7.25 -10.76 8.01
N SER A 97 7.20 -11.17 9.28
CA SER A 97 7.11 -12.57 9.69
C SER A 97 5.94 -12.71 10.67
N PHE A 98 4.76 -13.02 10.14
CA PHE A 98 3.52 -13.09 10.91
C PHE A 98 3.12 -14.54 11.20
N SER A 99 2.41 -14.75 12.31
CA SER A 99 1.80 -16.04 12.68
C SER A 99 0.28 -16.02 12.48
N TYR A 100 -0.18 -15.48 11.35
CA TYR A 100 -1.61 -15.41 11.04
C TYR A 100 -2.18 -16.79 10.69
N ARG A 101 -3.49 -16.95 10.97
CA ARG A 101 -4.27 -18.13 10.57
C ARG A 101 -5.20 -17.74 9.42
N THR A 102 -5.54 -18.73 8.59
CA THR A 102 -6.45 -18.55 7.46
C THR A 102 -7.90 -18.34 7.90
N SER A 103 -8.29 -18.87 9.06
CA SER A 103 -9.63 -18.72 9.64
C SER A 103 -9.58 -18.30 11.12
N PRO A 104 -10.63 -17.63 11.63
CA PRO A 104 -10.85 -17.51 13.08
C PRO A 104 -11.17 -18.92 13.62
N THR A 105 -10.31 -19.45 14.49
CA THR A 105 -10.60 -20.63 15.31
C THR A 105 -11.32 -20.22 16.56
#